data_AF-A0A318J1M1-F1
#
_entry.id   AF-A0A318J1M1-F1
#
_cell.length_a   1.000
_cell.length_b   1.000
_cell.length_c   1.000
_cell.angle_alpha   90.00
_cell.angle_beta   90.00
_cell.angle_gamma   90.00
#
_symmetry.space_group_name_H-M   'P 1'
#
loop_
_entity.id
_entity.type
_entity.pdbx_description
1 polymer ?
#
loop_
_entity_poly.entity_id
_entity_poly.type
_entity_poly.pdbx_seq_one_letter_code
_entity_poly.pdbx_strand_id
1 'polypeptide(L)'
;MIEESHARPAQANPVIWVSLLLPTCGAAAYLAYTMGSHSMHGISYLSGQFLVYGAVGAALFYGLLLRKQGGKYYLTVLAALFAAMYAGGSIGVDKQKQQAAIAMTATQEEMQRLTSAIEKANASKDGGMQAHIMETTTSTAPRAQGEYGEMERFMKGFMNSAVSYKNSYLQELQAIGWDRVMDAKRLQADRDMAESKAILARARTIITKFEAETDTLFANGKASIDSLAISDGAKNDMRAGFDKGANNTKNQIMQNWQMEREALQEVENMVKLLADKKKWTVEKDQVMFRKQEDLDKFNTYNGNLEKIGQRQVELQQRQLKKSAAEMQNLKSTLQNK
;
A
#
# COMPACT_ATOMS: atom_id res chain seq x y z
N MET A 1 -67.64 -48.89 36.29
CA MET A 1 -66.24 -49.36 36.19
C MET A 1 -65.74 -48.94 34.82
N ILE A 2 -65.03 -47.81 34.74
CA ILE A 2 -64.39 -47.33 33.52
C ILE A 2 -62.90 -47.37 33.82
N GLU A 3 -62.18 -48.26 33.15
CA GLU A 3 -60.75 -48.47 33.31
C GLU A 3 -60.02 -47.51 32.35
N GLU A 4 -59.47 -46.42 32.89
CA GLU A 4 -58.66 -45.48 32.12
C GLU A 4 -57.34 -46.15 31.71
N SER A 5 -57.25 -46.50 30.43
CA SER A 5 -56.01 -46.96 29.78
C SER A 5 -55.06 -45.78 29.61
N HIS A 6 -54.11 -45.63 30.54
CA HIS A 6 -52.97 -44.72 30.36
C HIS A 6 -51.98 -45.31 29.32
N ALA A 7 -52.17 -44.94 28.05
CA ALA A 7 -51.19 -45.18 27.00
C ALA A 7 -49.87 -44.48 27.34
N ARG A 8 -48.80 -45.25 27.58
CA ARG A 8 -47.45 -44.69 27.77
C ARG A 8 -47.05 -43.94 26.50
N PRO A 9 -46.63 -42.67 26.59
CA PRO A 9 -46.13 -41.95 25.43
C PRO A 9 -44.93 -42.71 24.86
N ALA A 10 -44.97 -43.03 23.57
CA ALA A 10 -43.87 -43.67 22.86
C ALA A 10 -42.58 -42.87 23.08
N GLN A 11 -41.63 -43.45 23.82
CA GLN A 11 -40.31 -42.86 24.00
C GLN A 11 -39.62 -42.84 22.63
N ALA A 12 -39.46 -41.63 22.09
CA ALA A 12 -38.75 -41.44 20.84
C ALA A 12 -37.30 -41.91 20.97
N ASN A 13 -36.85 -42.70 19.99
CA ASN A 13 -35.56 -43.38 20.00
C ASN A 13 -34.41 -42.34 20.06
N PRO A 14 -33.55 -42.39 21.10
CA PRO A 14 -32.47 -41.42 21.30
C PRO A 14 -31.46 -41.38 20.14
N VAL A 15 -31.41 -42.41 19.30
CA VAL A 15 -30.51 -42.48 18.14
C VAL A 15 -30.95 -41.56 17.01
N ILE A 16 -32.26 -41.33 16.83
CA ILE A 16 -32.79 -40.61 15.66
C ILE A 16 -32.49 -39.11 15.73
N TRP A 17 -32.71 -38.45 16.86
CA TRP A 17 -32.49 -37.01 16.97
C TRP A 17 -30.99 -36.64 16.97
N VAL A 18 -30.12 -37.50 17.52
CA VAL A 18 -28.66 -37.32 17.47
C VAL A 18 -28.14 -37.39 16.02
N SER A 19 -28.69 -38.31 15.20
CA SER A 19 -28.33 -38.42 13.79
C SER A 19 -28.70 -37.20 12.95
N LEU A 20 -29.74 -36.45 13.34
CA LEU A 20 -30.19 -35.21 12.69
C LEU A 20 -29.48 -33.95 13.23
N LEU A 21 -28.99 -33.99 14.46
CA LEU A 21 -28.26 -32.87 15.06
C LEU A 21 -26.90 -32.66 14.38
N LEU A 22 -26.21 -33.74 14.02
CA LEU A 22 -24.89 -33.74 13.39
C LEU A 22 -24.83 -32.95 12.06
N PRO A 23 -25.68 -33.21 11.05
CA PRO A 23 -25.70 -32.43 9.82
C PRO A 23 -26.13 -30.97 10.05
N THR A 24 -27.00 -30.72 11.04
CA THR A 24 -27.41 -29.36 11.41
C THR A 24 -26.26 -28.56 12.01
N CYS A 25 -25.45 -29.18 12.87
CA CYS A 25 -24.20 -28.60 13.38
C CYS A 25 -23.20 -28.37 12.24
N GLY A 26 -23.09 -29.28 11.27
CA GLY A 26 -22.26 -29.09 10.09
C GLY A 26 -22.66 -27.89 9.24
N ALA A 27 -23.96 -27.72 8.97
CA ALA A 27 -24.49 -26.56 8.26
C ALA A 27 -24.28 -25.26 9.05
N ALA A 28 -24.48 -25.28 10.36
CA ALA A 28 -24.25 -24.13 11.24
C ALA A 28 -22.77 -23.74 11.29
N ALA A 29 -21.87 -24.72 11.38
CA ALA A 29 -20.42 -24.49 11.32
C ALA A 29 -19.99 -23.91 9.97
N TYR A 30 -20.53 -24.42 8.85
CA TYR A 30 -20.25 -23.90 7.52
C TYR A 30 -20.75 -22.46 7.35
N LEU A 31 -21.97 -22.17 7.81
CA LEU A 31 -22.53 -20.82 7.77
C LEU A 31 -21.68 -19.86 8.62
N ALA A 32 -21.33 -20.25 9.84
CA ALA A 32 -20.45 -19.45 10.69
C ALA A 32 -19.03 -19.28 10.12
N TYR A 33 -18.51 -20.28 9.41
CA TYR A 33 -17.26 -20.18 8.66
C TYR A 33 -17.34 -19.13 7.56
N THR A 34 -18.40 -19.14 6.75
CA THR A 34 -18.59 -18.10 5.71
C THR A 34 -18.71 -16.71 6.33
N MET A 35 -19.49 -16.56 7.40
CA MET A 35 -19.63 -15.29 8.13
C MET A 35 -18.31 -14.82 8.74
N GLY A 36 -17.53 -15.74 9.33
CA GLY A 36 -16.20 -15.44 9.87
C GLY A 36 -15.19 -15.08 8.78
N SER A 37 -15.29 -15.71 7.60
CA SER A 37 -14.40 -15.42 6.46
C SER A 37 -14.69 -14.09 5.75
N HIS A 38 -15.88 -13.53 5.96
CA HIS A 38 -16.34 -12.28 5.34
C HIS A 38 -16.50 -11.12 6.35
N SER A 39 -16.36 -11.36 7.65
CA SER A 39 -16.50 -10.34 8.70
C SER A 39 -15.14 -9.77 9.06
N MET A 40 -15.01 -8.44 9.19
CA MET A 40 -13.81 -7.79 9.76
C MET A 40 -13.85 -7.68 11.29
N HIS A 41 -14.90 -8.19 11.93
CA HIS A 41 -15.06 -8.11 13.38
C HIS A 41 -14.37 -9.28 14.08
N GLY A 42 -13.77 -8.98 15.24
CA GLY A 42 -13.15 -9.99 16.10
C GLY A 42 -14.15 -11.05 16.55
N ILE A 43 -13.63 -12.22 16.94
CA ILE A 43 -14.45 -13.36 17.31
C ILE A 43 -15.43 -13.11 18.46
N SER A 44 -15.10 -12.13 19.33
CA SER A 44 -15.94 -11.68 20.43
C SER A 44 -17.23 -10.98 19.97
N TYR A 45 -17.23 -10.36 18.79
CA TYR A 45 -18.44 -9.78 18.19
C TYR A 45 -19.28 -10.88 17.51
N LEU A 46 -18.61 -11.79 16.80
CA LEU A 46 -19.27 -12.93 16.14
C LEU A 46 -19.89 -13.90 17.15
N SER A 47 -19.31 -14.07 18.35
CA SER A 47 -19.87 -14.94 19.39
C SER A 47 -21.24 -14.46 19.88
N GLY A 48 -21.47 -13.13 19.96
CA GLY A 48 -22.78 -12.57 20.27
C GLY A 48 -23.83 -12.89 19.20
N GLN A 49 -23.44 -12.81 17.93
CA GLN A 49 -24.31 -13.18 16.81
C GLN A 49 -24.57 -14.70 16.74
N PHE A 50 -23.55 -15.53 16.98
CA PHE A 50 -23.68 -16.99 17.03
C PHE A 50 -24.59 -17.46 18.15
N LEU A 51 -24.64 -16.75 19.28
CA LEU A 51 -25.59 -17.03 20.35
C LEU A 51 -27.04 -16.84 19.87
N VAL A 52 -27.31 -15.73 19.17
CA VAL A 52 -28.64 -15.42 18.63
C VAL A 52 -29.04 -16.43 17.55
N TYR A 53 -28.16 -16.72 16.59
CA TYR A 53 -28.44 -17.72 15.55
C TYR A 53 -28.56 -19.14 16.10
N GLY A 54 -27.73 -19.50 17.07
CA GLY A 54 -27.80 -20.76 17.78
C GLY A 54 -29.12 -20.92 18.53
N ALA A 55 -29.63 -19.86 19.17
CA ALA A 55 -30.93 -19.86 19.85
C ALA A 55 -32.10 -20.04 18.87
N VAL A 56 -32.09 -19.32 17.74
CA VAL A 56 -33.11 -19.47 16.69
C VAL A 56 -33.06 -20.87 16.09
N GLY A 57 -31.87 -21.37 15.75
CA GLY A 57 -31.67 -22.72 15.23
C GLY A 57 -32.13 -23.80 16.20
N ALA A 58 -31.80 -23.65 17.49
CA ALA A 58 -32.23 -24.57 18.53
C ALA A 58 -33.75 -24.55 18.74
N ALA A 59 -34.40 -23.37 18.66
CA ALA A 59 -35.84 -23.24 18.78
C ALA A 59 -36.59 -23.90 17.62
N LEU A 60 -36.08 -23.74 16.38
CA LEU A 60 -36.62 -24.41 15.20
C LEU A 60 -36.42 -25.92 15.26
N PHE A 61 -35.22 -26.38 15.61
CA PHE A 61 -34.91 -27.80 15.78
C PHE A 61 -35.77 -28.43 16.87
N TYR A 62 -35.96 -27.72 17.99
CA TYR A 62 -36.79 -28.17 19.10
C TYR A 62 -38.27 -28.26 18.72
N GLY A 63 -38.81 -27.23 18.06
CA GLY A 63 -40.21 -27.17 17.64
C GLY A 63 -40.58 -28.24 16.61
N LEU A 64 -39.65 -28.60 15.73
CA LEU A 64 -39.85 -29.59 14.66
C LEU A 64 -39.61 -31.03 15.12
N LEU A 65 -38.59 -31.28 15.96
CA LEU A 65 -38.11 -32.64 16.23
C LEU A 65 -38.24 -33.10 17.69
N LEU A 66 -38.30 -32.18 18.66
CA LEU A 66 -38.18 -32.50 20.09
C LEU A 66 -39.36 -32.04 20.96
N ARG A 67 -40.45 -31.55 20.35
CA ARG A 67 -41.65 -31.03 21.05
C ARG A 67 -42.24 -31.99 22.10
N LYS A 68 -41.99 -33.30 21.98
CA LYS A 68 -42.49 -34.35 22.89
C LYS A 68 -41.49 -34.82 23.97
N GLN A 69 -40.23 -34.35 23.95
CA GLN A 69 -39.16 -34.86 24.83
C GLN A 69 -38.81 -33.96 26.03
N GLY A 70 -39.55 -32.85 26.25
CA GLY A 70 -39.35 -31.95 27.38
C GLY A 70 -38.16 -30.99 27.21
N GLY A 71 -38.12 -29.90 27.99
CA GLY A 71 -37.20 -28.77 27.77
C GLY A 71 -35.71 -29.05 28.00
N LYS A 72 -35.35 -30.23 28.53
CA LYS A 72 -33.96 -30.59 28.89
C LYS A 72 -33.05 -30.71 27.67
N TYR A 73 -33.59 -31.06 26.51
CA TYR A 73 -32.82 -31.22 25.25
C TYR A 73 -32.62 -29.92 24.48
N TYR A 74 -33.35 -28.85 24.83
CA TYR A 74 -33.18 -27.56 24.17
C TYR A 74 -31.80 -26.96 24.47
N LEU A 75 -31.36 -27.02 25.74
CA LEU A 75 -30.07 -26.49 26.16
C LEU A 75 -28.88 -27.26 25.54
N THR A 76 -29.02 -28.57 25.34
CA THR A 76 -27.96 -29.38 24.72
C THR A 76 -27.83 -29.11 23.23
N VAL A 77 -28.95 -28.97 22.52
CA VAL A 77 -28.97 -28.59 21.09
C VAL A 77 -28.43 -27.17 20.90
N LEU A 78 -28.82 -26.23 21.77
CA LEU A 78 -28.31 -24.87 21.75
C LEU A 78 -26.78 -24.82 21.96
N ALA A 79 -26.27 -25.54 22.96
CA ALA A 79 -24.83 -25.61 23.22
C ALA A 79 -24.06 -26.23 22.05
N ALA A 80 -24.60 -27.28 21.43
CA ALA A 80 -23.97 -27.95 20.28
C ALA A 80 -23.92 -27.04 19.04
N LEU A 81 -25.01 -26.34 18.73
CA LEU A 81 -25.07 -25.39 17.61
C LEU A 81 -24.15 -24.19 17.86
N PHE A 82 -24.15 -23.64 19.08
CA PHE A 82 -23.25 -22.55 19.44
C PHE A 82 -21.77 -22.94 19.31
N ALA A 83 -21.38 -24.11 19.83
CA ALA A 83 -20.01 -24.60 19.72
C ALA A 83 -19.59 -24.84 18.26
N ALA A 84 -20.48 -25.40 17.43
CA ALA A 84 -20.24 -25.61 16.00
C ALA A 84 -20.07 -24.29 15.24
N MET A 85 -20.92 -23.30 15.52
CA MET A 85 -20.81 -21.96 14.93
C MET A 85 -19.55 -21.24 15.41
N TYR A 86 -19.24 -21.31 16.70
CA TYR A 86 -18.01 -20.73 17.25
C TYR A 86 -16.77 -21.34 16.59
N ALA A 87 -16.68 -22.67 16.50
CA ALA A 87 -15.56 -23.35 15.84
C ALA A 87 -15.45 -22.99 14.35
N GLY A 88 -16.56 -22.99 13.60
CA GLY A 88 -16.58 -22.57 12.20
C GLY A 88 -16.15 -21.12 12.01
N GLY A 89 -16.66 -20.22 12.86
CA GLY A 89 -16.29 -18.81 12.88
C GLY A 89 -14.83 -18.57 13.24
N SER A 90 -14.27 -19.30 14.22
CA SER A 90 -12.84 -19.26 14.57
C SER A 90 -11.97 -19.60 13.37
N ILE A 91 -12.28 -20.71 12.70
CA ILE A 91 -11.53 -21.16 11.52
C ILE A 91 -11.63 -20.12 10.38
N GLY A 92 -12.79 -19.48 10.22
CA GLY A 92 -12.99 -18.39 9.26
C GLY A 92 -12.10 -17.17 9.55
N VAL A 93 -12.10 -16.71 10.80
CA VAL A 93 -11.27 -15.57 11.27
C VAL A 93 -9.78 -15.89 11.20
N ASP A 94 -9.37 -17.10 11.56
CA ASP A 94 -7.97 -17.53 11.49
C ASP A 94 -7.47 -17.59 10.05
N LYS A 95 -8.30 -18.12 9.13
CA LYS A 95 -7.99 -18.09 7.68
C LYS A 95 -7.88 -16.66 7.18
N GLN A 96 -8.75 -15.76 7.62
CA GLN A 96 -8.72 -14.34 7.27
C GLN A 96 -7.43 -13.67 7.75
N LYS A 97 -7.03 -13.87 9.02
CA LYS A 97 -5.75 -13.40 9.58
C LYS A 97 -4.56 -13.93 8.78
N GLN A 98 -4.61 -15.20 8.36
CA GLN A 98 -3.57 -15.80 7.53
C GLN A 98 -3.49 -15.12 6.15
N GLN A 99 -4.61 -14.87 5.48
CA GLN A 99 -4.62 -14.19 4.18
C GLN A 99 -4.15 -12.74 4.29
N ALA A 100 -4.53 -12.02 5.35
CA ALA A 100 -4.01 -10.69 5.64
C ALA A 100 -2.49 -10.70 5.84
N ALA A 101 -1.96 -11.67 6.61
CA ALA A 101 -0.53 -11.82 6.82
C ALA A 101 0.22 -12.13 5.51
N ILE A 102 -0.35 -12.96 4.62
CA ILE A 102 0.21 -13.25 3.29
C ILE A 102 0.26 -11.98 2.44
N ALA A 103 -0.86 -11.25 2.33
CA ALA A 103 -0.94 -10.01 1.57
C ALA A 103 0.06 -8.95 2.06
N MET A 104 0.17 -8.78 3.39
CA MET A 104 1.13 -7.85 3.99
C MET A 104 2.58 -8.27 3.73
N THR A 105 2.90 -9.55 3.89
CA THR A 105 4.26 -10.05 3.63
C THR A 105 4.64 -9.84 2.16
N ALA A 106 3.73 -10.18 1.23
CA ALA A 106 3.95 -9.99 -0.20
C ALA A 106 4.13 -8.51 -0.58
N THR A 107 3.33 -7.61 0.02
CA THR A 107 3.45 -6.15 -0.21
C THR A 107 4.75 -5.60 0.40
N GLN A 108 5.17 -6.11 1.56
CA GLN A 108 6.41 -5.70 2.20
C GLN A 108 7.64 -6.14 1.39
N GLU A 109 7.67 -7.38 0.90
CA GLU A 109 8.73 -7.86 0.01
C GLU A 109 8.86 -6.98 -1.23
N GLU A 110 7.72 -6.57 -1.80
CA GLU A 110 7.69 -5.68 -2.95
C GLU A 110 8.25 -4.30 -2.62
N MET A 111 7.84 -3.71 -1.49
CA MET A 111 8.37 -2.44 -1.03
C MET A 111 9.89 -2.50 -0.78
N GLN A 112 10.38 -3.60 -0.19
CA GLN A 112 11.80 -3.81 0.04
C GLN A 112 12.56 -3.94 -1.28
N ARG A 113 12.02 -4.69 -2.25
CA ARG A 113 12.59 -4.80 -3.59
C ARG A 113 12.71 -3.44 -4.27
N LEU A 114 11.64 -2.63 -4.24
CA LEU A 114 11.67 -1.26 -4.78
C LEU A 114 12.69 -0.39 -4.04
N THR A 115 12.73 -0.48 -2.72
CA THR A 115 13.68 0.28 -1.89
C THR A 115 15.11 -0.05 -2.26
N SER A 116 15.48 -1.33 -2.30
CA SER A 116 16.81 -1.78 -2.67
C SER A 116 17.16 -1.43 -4.11
N ALA A 117 16.19 -1.40 -5.03
CA ALA A 117 16.40 -0.92 -6.39
C ALA A 117 16.74 0.57 -6.40
N ILE A 118 16.05 1.40 -5.60
CA ILE A 118 16.38 2.83 -5.48
C ILE A 118 17.76 3.03 -4.84
N GLU A 119 18.08 2.30 -3.78
CA GLU A 119 19.39 2.39 -3.12
C GLU A 119 20.52 2.02 -4.08
N LYS A 120 20.36 0.95 -4.87
CA LYS A 120 21.32 0.56 -5.91
C LYS A 120 21.45 1.63 -7.00
N ALA A 121 20.33 2.19 -7.46
CA ALA A 121 20.31 3.28 -8.42
C ALA A 121 20.98 4.56 -7.91
N ASN A 122 20.92 4.81 -6.59
CA ASN A 122 21.57 5.97 -5.97
C ASN A 122 23.05 5.72 -5.59
N ALA A 123 23.47 4.46 -5.46
CA ALA A 123 24.84 4.09 -5.07
C ALA A 123 25.84 4.03 -6.23
N SER A 124 25.39 4.12 -7.49
CA SER A 124 26.27 4.28 -8.65
C SER A 124 27.02 5.62 -8.54
N LYS A 125 28.34 5.53 -8.39
CA LYS A 125 29.29 6.61 -8.04
C LYS A 125 29.51 7.70 -9.10
N ASP A 126 28.72 7.76 -10.16
CA ASP A 126 28.84 8.81 -11.16
C ASP A 126 28.14 10.07 -10.65
N GLY A 127 28.93 10.87 -9.92
CA GLY A 127 28.52 12.11 -9.25
C GLY A 127 27.83 13.08 -10.21
N GLY A 128 26.51 13.03 -10.20
CA GLY A 128 25.63 13.94 -10.90
C GLY A 128 24.20 13.72 -10.44
N MET A 129 23.35 14.69 -10.74
CA MET A 129 21.91 14.74 -10.45
C MET A 129 21.11 13.66 -11.23
N GLN A 130 21.71 12.50 -11.50
CA GLN A 130 21.20 11.46 -12.38
C GLN A 130 20.43 10.41 -11.59
N ALA A 131 19.15 10.65 -11.38
CA ALA A 131 18.24 9.59 -10.99
C ALA A 131 18.10 8.59 -12.16
N HIS A 132 18.42 7.32 -11.91
CA HIS A 132 18.31 6.27 -12.92
C HIS A 132 16.85 5.82 -13.09
N ILE A 133 16.45 5.55 -14.33
CA ILE A 133 15.16 4.94 -14.65
C ILE A 133 15.10 3.57 -13.97
N MET A 134 14.02 3.31 -13.24
CA MET A 134 13.83 2.08 -12.50
C MET A 134 13.32 0.98 -13.44
N GLU A 135 14.08 -0.09 -13.64
CA GLU A 135 13.66 -1.24 -14.47
C GLU A 135 12.62 -2.16 -13.80
N THR A 136 12.29 -1.92 -12.53
CA THR A 136 11.42 -2.82 -11.77
C THR A 136 9.95 -2.57 -12.09
N THR A 137 9.39 -3.35 -13.01
CA THR A 137 7.95 -3.66 -13.02
C THR A 137 7.72 -4.96 -12.28
N THR A 138 6.66 -5.01 -11.48
CA THR A 138 6.40 -6.18 -10.66
C THR A 138 5.05 -6.79 -10.91
N SER A 139 4.98 -8.10 -10.70
CA SER A 139 3.77 -8.88 -10.92
C SER A 139 2.65 -8.37 -10.01
N THR A 140 1.54 -7.95 -10.62
CA THR A 140 0.31 -7.58 -9.91
C THR A 140 -0.48 -8.80 -9.44
N ALA A 141 0.00 -10.02 -9.71
CA ALA A 141 -0.64 -11.24 -9.24
C ALA A 141 -0.60 -11.30 -7.70
N PRO A 142 -1.76 -11.40 -7.05
CA PRO A 142 -1.81 -11.52 -5.60
C PRO A 142 -1.42 -12.94 -5.15
N ARG A 143 -0.76 -13.05 -3.99
CA ARG A 143 -0.52 -14.32 -3.29
C ARG A 143 -1.66 -14.64 -2.34
N ALA A 144 -2.28 -13.62 -1.75
CA ALA A 144 -3.47 -13.77 -0.94
C ALA A 144 -4.73 -14.05 -1.80
N GLN A 145 -5.73 -14.64 -1.17
CA GLN A 145 -7.03 -14.96 -1.76
C GLN A 145 -8.14 -14.09 -1.15
N GLY A 146 -9.29 -14.01 -1.84
CA GLY A 146 -10.44 -13.24 -1.37
C GLY A 146 -10.18 -11.73 -1.32
N GLU A 147 -10.80 -11.04 -0.37
CA GLU A 147 -10.69 -9.57 -0.27
C GLU A 147 -9.24 -9.09 -0.10
N TYR A 148 -8.43 -9.79 0.70
CA TYR A 148 -7.00 -9.44 0.86
C TYR A 148 -6.16 -9.66 -0.41
N GLY A 149 -6.57 -10.59 -1.28
CA GLY A 149 -5.97 -10.74 -2.60
C GLY A 149 -6.22 -9.51 -3.48
N GLU A 150 -7.44 -8.97 -3.46
CA GLU A 150 -7.77 -7.73 -4.18
C GLU A 150 -7.08 -6.50 -3.56
N MET A 151 -6.94 -6.46 -2.23
CA MET A 151 -6.13 -5.44 -1.55
C MET A 151 -4.65 -5.52 -1.94
N GLU A 152 -4.06 -6.72 -1.97
CA GLU A 152 -2.67 -6.93 -2.39
C GLU A 152 -2.47 -6.49 -3.85
N ARG A 153 -3.39 -6.90 -4.74
CA ARG A 153 -3.38 -6.50 -6.15
C ARG A 153 -3.43 -4.98 -6.28
N PHE A 154 -4.30 -4.31 -5.54
CA PHE A 154 -4.39 -2.86 -5.50
C PHE A 154 -3.05 -2.23 -5.05
N MET A 155 -2.49 -2.67 -3.93
CA MET A 155 -1.24 -2.11 -3.39
C MET A 155 -0.08 -2.24 -4.36
N LYS A 156 0.08 -3.41 -4.98
CA LYS A 156 1.09 -3.66 -6.02
C LYS A 156 0.84 -2.82 -7.28
N GLY A 157 -0.41 -2.70 -7.70
CA GLY A 157 -0.81 -1.85 -8.82
C GLY A 157 -0.45 -0.38 -8.57
N PHE A 158 -0.77 0.14 -7.39
CA PHE A 158 -0.45 1.51 -7.01
C PHE A 158 1.07 1.76 -6.95
N MET A 159 1.85 0.81 -6.40
CA MET A 159 3.31 0.86 -6.43
C MET A 159 3.86 0.93 -7.87
N ASN A 160 3.35 0.08 -8.76
CA ASN A 160 3.72 0.11 -10.18
C ASN A 160 3.38 1.46 -10.83
N SER A 161 2.21 2.04 -10.54
CA SER A 161 1.85 3.37 -11.02
C SER A 161 2.80 4.45 -10.51
N ALA A 162 3.21 4.40 -9.24
CA ALA A 162 4.17 5.34 -8.67
C ALA A 162 5.57 5.22 -9.31
N VAL A 163 6.02 3.99 -9.60
CA VAL A 163 7.29 3.75 -10.32
C VAL A 163 7.20 4.25 -11.76
N SER A 164 6.11 3.92 -12.47
CA SER A 164 5.88 4.39 -13.84
C SER A 164 5.84 5.91 -13.93
N TYR A 165 5.20 6.56 -12.95
CA TYR A 165 5.14 8.01 -12.82
C TYR A 165 6.55 8.61 -12.67
N LYS A 166 7.35 8.08 -11.74
CA LYS A 166 8.75 8.53 -11.55
C LYS A 166 9.59 8.30 -12.81
N ASN A 167 9.45 7.14 -13.46
CA ASN A 167 10.19 6.84 -14.69
C ASN A 167 9.81 7.80 -15.82
N SER A 168 8.54 8.15 -15.95
CA SER A 168 8.08 9.11 -16.97
C SER A 168 8.71 10.49 -16.75
N TYR A 169 8.79 10.95 -15.50
CA TYR A 169 9.49 12.18 -15.13
C TYR A 169 10.96 12.16 -15.57
N LEU A 170 11.68 11.08 -15.24
CA LEU A 170 13.10 10.93 -15.58
C LEU A 170 13.32 10.83 -17.09
N GLN A 171 12.44 10.14 -17.81
CA GLN A 171 12.49 10.03 -19.27
C GLN A 171 12.28 11.39 -19.94
N GLU A 172 11.33 12.20 -19.47
CA GLU A 172 11.11 13.54 -20.01
C GLU A 172 12.32 14.47 -19.73
N LEU A 173 12.92 14.39 -18.55
CA LEU A 173 14.16 15.13 -18.25
C LEU A 173 15.33 14.68 -19.13
N GLN A 174 15.50 13.37 -19.34
CA GLN A 174 16.55 12.83 -20.20
C GLN A 174 16.33 13.25 -21.67
N ALA A 175 15.08 13.24 -22.15
CA ALA A 175 14.75 13.62 -23.52
C ALA A 175 15.11 15.08 -23.84
N ILE A 176 15.06 15.97 -22.83
CA ILE A 176 15.52 17.35 -22.98
C ILE A 176 17.02 17.53 -22.73
N GLY A 177 17.77 16.47 -22.41
CA GLY A 177 19.21 16.54 -22.15
C GLY A 177 19.56 17.19 -20.82
N TRP A 178 18.70 17.06 -19.80
CA TRP A 178 18.93 17.60 -18.46
C TRP A 178 20.24 17.10 -17.84
N ASP A 179 20.56 15.82 -18.05
CA ASP A 179 21.78 15.14 -17.60
C ASP A 179 23.07 15.78 -18.13
N ARG A 180 22.99 16.44 -19.28
CA ARG A 180 24.12 17.12 -19.95
C ARG A 180 24.05 18.64 -19.82
N VAL A 181 23.15 19.17 -18.99
CA VAL A 181 22.95 20.63 -18.85
C VAL A 181 24.19 21.38 -18.36
N MET A 182 25.08 20.68 -17.66
CA MET A 182 26.36 21.23 -17.17
C MET A 182 27.59 20.59 -17.83
N ASP A 183 27.42 19.87 -18.95
CA ASP A 183 28.55 19.28 -19.68
C ASP A 183 29.45 20.37 -20.27
N ALA A 184 30.74 20.35 -19.92
CA ALA A 184 31.67 21.42 -20.28
C ALA A 184 31.87 21.56 -21.81
N LYS A 185 31.96 20.45 -22.56
CA LYS A 185 32.13 20.49 -24.03
C LYS A 185 30.90 21.10 -24.69
N ARG A 186 29.71 20.70 -24.25
CA ARG A 186 28.46 21.24 -24.73
C ARG A 186 28.32 22.73 -24.41
N LEU A 187 28.61 23.14 -23.16
CA LEU A 187 28.60 24.55 -22.77
C LEU A 187 29.58 25.39 -23.61
N GLN A 188 30.74 24.83 -23.96
CA GLN A 188 31.70 25.49 -24.84
C GLN A 188 31.11 25.74 -26.24
N ALA A 189 30.35 24.78 -26.78
CA ALA A 189 29.67 24.88 -28.08
C ALA A 189 28.43 25.80 -28.06
N ASP A 190 27.74 25.93 -26.92
CA ASP A 190 26.51 26.70 -26.75
C ASP A 190 26.78 28.22 -26.72
N ARG A 191 26.87 28.86 -27.90
CA ARG A 191 27.46 30.20 -28.12
C ARG A 191 26.89 31.33 -27.24
N ASP A 192 25.60 31.30 -26.92
CA ASP A 192 24.83 32.32 -26.20
C ASP A 192 24.02 31.74 -25.03
N MET A 193 24.35 30.51 -24.63
CA MET A 193 23.59 29.70 -23.69
C MET A 193 22.15 29.45 -24.14
N ALA A 194 21.84 29.54 -25.44
CA ALA A 194 20.48 29.33 -25.95
C ALA A 194 20.00 27.90 -25.71
N GLU A 195 20.84 26.90 -25.95
CA GLU A 195 20.47 25.50 -25.72
C GLU A 195 20.25 25.27 -24.21
N SER A 196 21.18 25.74 -23.38
CA SER A 196 21.08 25.65 -21.93
C SER A 196 19.81 26.31 -21.39
N LYS A 197 19.47 27.53 -21.85
CA LYS A 197 18.22 28.22 -21.49
C LYS A 197 16.98 27.46 -21.96
N ALA A 198 17.00 26.88 -23.15
CA ALA A 198 15.88 26.08 -23.66
C ALA A 198 15.66 24.83 -22.81
N ILE A 199 16.72 24.15 -22.39
CA ILE A 199 16.66 22.98 -21.50
C ILE A 199 16.10 23.39 -20.14
N LEU A 200 16.60 24.47 -19.53
CA LEU A 200 16.09 24.99 -18.26
C LEU A 200 14.60 25.35 -18.32
N ALA A 201 14.15 25.99 -19.41
CA ALA A 201 12.74 26.33 -19.60
C ALA A 201 11.84 25.09 -19.73
N ARG A 202 12.31 24.06 -20.45
CA ARG A 202 11.59 22.78 -20.56
C ARG A 202 11.59 22.01 -19.24
N ALA A 203 12.71 22.00 -18.52
CA ALA A 203 12.83 21.37 -17.20
C ALA A 203 11.83 22.00 -16.21
N ARG A 204 11.72 23.33 -16.19
CA ARG A 204 10.68 24.03 -15.41
C ARG A 204 9.27 23.53 -15.76
N THR A 205 8.97 23.42 -17.05
CA THR A 205 7.67 22.96 -17.54
C THR A 205 7.37 21.52 -17.09
N ILE A 206 8.36 20.63 -17.19
CA ILE A 206 8.25 19.23 -16.74
C ILE A 206 8.03 19.17 -15.22
N ILE A 207 8.83 19.88 -14.42
CA ILE A 207 8.68 19.91 -12.96
C ILE A 207 7.27 20.37 -12.56
N THR A 208 6.78 21.47 -13.15
CA THR A 208 5.42 21.96 -12.86
C THR A 208 4.33 20.98 -13.30
N LYS A 209 4.50 20.32 -14.46
CA LYS A 209 3.57 19.29 -14.93
C LYS A 209 3.49 18.13 -13.94
N PHE A 210 4.61 17.52 -13.58
CA PHE A 210 4.61 16.37 -12.69
C PHE A 210 4.18 16.76 -11.27
N GLU A 211 4.56 17.93 -10.75
CA GLU A 211 4.00 18.43 -9.50
C GLU A 211 2.45 18.44 -9.50
N ALA A 212 1.82 18.91 -10.58
CA ALA A 212 0.37 18.88 -10.71
C ALA A 212 -0.20 17.45 -10.87
N GLU A 213 0.49 16.56 -11.60
CA GLU A 213 0.08 15.16 -11.79
C GLU A 213 0.17 14.32 -10.50
N THR A 214 0.92 14.77 -9.49
CA THR A 214 0.97 14.12 -8.17
C THR A 214 -0.43 13.98 -7.57
N ASP A 215 -1.27 15.00 -7.68
CA ASP A 215 -2.64 14.96 -7.16
C ASP A 215 -3.51 13.97 -7.95
N THR A 216 -3.27 13.87 -9.25
CA THR A 216 -3.95 12.92 -10.12
C THR A 216 -3.59 11.47 -9.77
N LEU A 217 -2.32 11.19 -9.44
CA LEU A 217 -1.88 9.87 -8.98
C LEU A 217 -2.66 9.41 -7.73
N PHE A 218 -2.82 10.28 -6.74
CA PHE A 218 -3.57 9.95 -5.52
C PHE A 218 -5.09 9.85 -5.77
N ALA A 219 -5.65 10.74 -6.60
CA ALA A 219 -7.06 10.69 -6.98
C ALA A 219 -7.40 9.37 -7.71
N ASN A 220 -6.55 8.95 -8.65
CA ASN A 220 -6.70 7.68 -9.35
C ASN A 220 -6.56 6.48 -8.42
N GLY A 221 -5.64 6.54 -7.44
CA GLY A 221 -5.52 5.53 -6.40
C GLY A 221 -6.81 5.38 -5.60
N LYS A 222 -7.41 6.50 -5.18
CA LYS A 222 -8.69 6.50 -4.45
C LYS A 222 -9.84 5.94 -5.29
N ALA A 223 -9.97 6.38 -6.54
CA ALA A 223 -10.99 5.87 -7.46
C ALA A 223 -10.82 4.36 -7.72
N SER A 224 -9.57 3.87 -7.76
CA SER A 224 -9.29 2.44 -7.92
C SER A 224 -9.81 1.62 -6.73
N ILE A 225 -9.76 2.14 -5.51
CA ILE A 225 -10.34 1.48 -4.32
C ILE A 225 -11.85 1.28 -4.49
N ASP A 226 -12.55 2.29 -5.02
CA ASP A 226 -14.01 2.22 -5.21
C ASP A 226 -14.41 1.15 -6.24
N SER A 227 -13.54 0.84 -7.19
CA SER A 227 -13.73 -0.20 -8.21
C SER A 227 -13.44 -1.63 -7.75
N LEU A 228 -12.87 -1.83 -6.55
CA LEU A 228 -12.46 -3.16 -6.07
C LEU A 228 -13.65 -4.10 -5.85
N ALA A 229 -13.45 -5.38 -6.14
CA ALA A 229 -14.43 -6.44 -5.90
C ALA A 229 -14.37 -6.95 -4.44
N ILE A 230 -14.57 -6.05 -3.49
CA ILE A 230 -14.57 -6.32 -2.04
C ILE A 230 -15.80 -5.67 -1.38
N SER A 231 -16.11 -6.05 -0.13
CA SER A 231 -17.23 -5.47 0.63
C SER A 231 -17.10 -3.96 0.83
N ASP A 232 -18.24 -3.27 0.98
CA ASP A 232 -18.25 -1.82 1.20
C ASP A 232 -17.55 -1.40 2.51
N GLY A 233 -17.63 -2.26 3.54
CA GLY A 233 -16.86 -2.10 4.77
C GLY A 233 -15.36 -2.08 4.49
N ALA A 234 -14.86 -3.07 3.73
CA ALA A 234 -13.48 -3.14 3.32
C ALA A 234 -13.04 -1.93 2.48
N LYS A 235 -13.89 -1.45 1.56
CA LYS A 235 -13.62 -0.23 0.78
C LYS A 235 -13.49 1.00 1.67
N ASN A 236 -14.38 1.15 2.66
CA ASN A 236 -14.33 2.27 3.60
C ASN A 236 -13.03 2.26 4.42
N ASP A 237 -12.64 1.10 4.93
CA ASP A 237 -11.39 0.94 5.70
C ASP A 237 -10.16 1.20 4.83
N MET A 238 -10.17 0.70 3.58
CA MET A 238 -9.10 0.99 2.61
C MET A 238 -9.02 2.47 2.27
N ARG A 239 -10.15 3.16 2.03
CA ARG A 239 -10.18 4.61 1.78
C ARG A 239 -9.61 5.39 2.95
N ALA A 240 -10.03 5.05 4.17
CA ALA A 240 -9.51 5.71 5.38
C ALA A 240 -8.00 5.48 5.56
N GLY A 241 -7.53 4.25 5.34
CA GLY A 241 -6.10 3.91 5.37
C GLY A 241 -5.30 4.63 4.28
N PHE A 242 -5.84 4.69 3.06
CA PHE A 242 -5.23 5.38 1.92
C PHE A 242 -5.17 6.89 2.15
N ASP A 243 -6.25 7.53 2.57
CA ASP A 243 -6.28 8.98 2.84
C ASP A 243 -5.27 9.35 3.95
N LYS A 244 -5.16 8.52 5.00
CA LYS A 244 -4.17 8.69 6.07
C LYS A 244 -2.73 8.55 5.55
N GLY A 245 -2.47 7.54 4.72
CA GLY A 245 -1.16 7.34 4.09
C GLY A 245 -0.81 8.49 3.14
N ALA A 246 -1.73 8.84 2.24
CA ALA A 246 -1.59 9.89 1.25
C ALA A 246 -1.31 11.24 1.89
N ASN A 247 -2.02 11.62 2.97
CA ASN A 247 -1.77 12.88 3.67
C ASN A 247 -0.35 12.97 4.24
N ASN A 248 0.17 11.87 4.78
CA ASN A 248 1.55 11.82 5.29
C ASN A 248 2.58 11.91 4.16
N THR A 249 2.33 11.22 3.05
CA THR A 249 3.24 11.16 1.90
C THR A 249 3.20 12.43 1.04
N LYS A 250 2.03 13.07 0.90
CA LYS A 250 1.84 14.26 0.06
C LYS A 250 2.71 15.42 0.53
N ASN A 251 2.76 15.70 1.83
CA ASN A 251 3.64 16.73 2.39
C ASN A 251 5.11 16.50 2.02
N GLN A 252 5.53 15.23 1.98
CA GLN A 252 6.91 14.87 1.65
C GLN A 252 7.18 14.97 0.15
N ILE A 253 6.22 14.58 -0.69
CA ILE A 253 6.32 14.78 -2.14
C ILE A 253 6.38 16.28 -2.47
N MET A 254 5.60 17.12 -1.78
CA MET A 254 5.68 18.57 -1.93
C MET A 254 7.05 19.14 -1.51
N GLN A 255 7.64 18.61 -0.43
CA GLN A 255 9.02 18.94 -0.05
C GLN A 255 10.04 18.53 -1.12
N ASN A 256 9.85 17.36 -1.75
CA ASN A 256 10.68 16.94 -2.89
C ASN A 256 10.52 17.89 -4.08
N TRP A 257 9.30 18.26 -4.46
CA TRP A 257 9.07 19.22 -5.55
C TRP A 257 9.69 20.60 -5.27
N GLN A 258 9.65 21.06 -4.02
CA GLN A 258 10.36 22.26 -3.62
C GLN A 258 11.87 22.12 -3.81
N MET A 259 12.47 20.98 -3.46
CA MET A 259 13.89 20.70 -3.70
C MET A 259 14.24 20.64 -5.19
N GLU A 260 13.37 20.06 -6.03
CA GLU A 260 13.57 20.05 -7.50
C GLU A 260 13.59 21.49 -8.06
N ARG A 261 12.70 22.38 -7.59
CA ARG A 261 12.70 23.79 -7.97
C ARG A 261 13.96 24.52 -7.49
N GLU A 262 14.40 24.26 -6.27
CA GLU A 262 15.66 24.82 -5.73
C GLU A 262 16.85 24.36 -6.57
N ALA A 263 16.91 23.07 -6.94
CA ALA A 263 17.99 22.54 -7.78
C ALA A 263 17.98 23.19 -9.16
N LEU A 264 16.80 23.30 -9.80
CA LEU A 264 16.65 24.01 -11.06
C LEU A 264 17.16 25.46 -10.95
N GLN A 265 16.80 26.18 -9.88
CA GLN A 265 17.22 27.56 -9.67
C GLN A 265 18.74 27.70 -9.56
N GLU A 266 19.43 26.76 -8.91
CA GLU A 266 20.88 26.79 -8.81
C GLU A 266 21.56 26.50 -10.16
N VAL A 267 21.02 25.58 -10.96
CA VAL A 267 21.51 25.35 -12.33
C VAL A 267 21.28 26.59 -13.20
N GLU A 268 20.15 27.27 -13.06
CA GLU A 268 19.90 28.55 -13.74
C GLU A 268 20.92 29.63 -13.35
N ASN A 269 21.28 29.70 -12.07
CA ASN A 269 22.31 30.62 -11.59
C ASN A 269 23.68 30.32 -12.19
N MET A 270 24.04 29.02 -12.30
CA MET A 270 25.27 28.59 -12.97
C MET A 270 25.28 28.97 -14.45
N VAL A 271 24.21 28.68 -15.20
CA VAL A 271 24.11 29.03 -16.62
C VAL A 271 24.18 30.55 -16.82
N LYS A 272 23.56 31.33 -15.93
CA LYS A 272 23.64 32.80 -15.95
C LYS A 272 25.05 33.31 -15.71
N LEU A 273 25.78 32.70 -14.76
CA LEU A 273 27.18 33.03 -14.50
C LEU A 273 28.07 32.71 -15.72
N LEU A 274 27.82 31.59 -16.38
CA LEU A 274 28.57 31.12 -17.55
C LEU A 274 28.22 31.86 -18.85
N ALA A 275 27.16 32.67 -18.88
CA ALA A 275 26.73 33.38 -20.08
C ALA A 275 27.82 34.32 -20.67
N ASP A 276 28.73 34.83 -19.84
CA ASP A 276 29.90 35.59 -20.31
C ASP A 276 31.09 34.67 -20.58
N LYS A 277 31.21 34.18 -21.83
CA LYS A 277 32.31 33.31 -22.28
C LYS A 277 33.70 33.93 -22.15
N LYS A 278 33.82 35.25 -21.93
CA LYS A 278 35.14 35.87 -21.68
C LYS A 278 35.63 35.64 -20.25
N LYS A 279 34.85 35.00 -19.39
CA LYS A 279 35.23 34.74 -18.00
C LYS A 279 35.75 33.34 -17.74
N TRP A 280 35.63 32.43 -18.71
CA TRP A 280 35.99 31.05 -18.51
C TRP A 280 36.49 30.37 -19.80
N THR A 281 37.13 29.21 -19.65
CA THR A 281 37.58 28.31 -20.72
C THR A 281 37.23 26.87 -20.35
N VAL A 282 37.33 25.94 -21.30
CA VAL A 282 37.25 24.51 -20.99
C VAL A 282 38.62 23.90 -21.14
N GLU A 283 39.08 23.22 -20.10
CA GLU A 283 40.34 22.48 -20.07
C GLU A 283 40.09 21.11 -19.45
N LYS A 284 40.52 20.04 -20.12
CA LYS A 284 40.34 18.64 -19.65
C LYS A 284 38.90 18.35 -19.17
N ASP A 285 37.92 18.81 -19.95
CA ASP A 285 36.48 18.61 -19.71
C ASP A 285 35.94 19.32 -18.45
N GLN A 286 36.67 20.33 -17.97
CA GLN A 286 36.28 21.15 -16.82
C GLN A 286 36.20 22.62 -17.20
N VAL A 287 35.28 23.35 -16.55
CA VAL A 287 35.15 24.80 -16.70
C VAL A 287 36.19 25.49 -15.82
N MET A 288 37.09 26.24 -16.45
CA MET A 288 38.15 27.00 -15.79
C MET A 288 37.79 28.48 -15.79
N PHE A 289 37.66 29.09 -14.62
CA PHE A 289 37.35 30.52 -14.48
C PHE A 289 38.63 31.37 -14.44
N ARG A 290 38.59 32.53 -15.10
CA ARG A 290 39.70 33.50 -15.13
C ARG A 290 39.80 34.35 -13.87
N LYS A 291 38.71 34.46 -13.10
CA LYS A 291 38.63 35.21 -11.85
C LYS A 291 38.20 34.30 -10.71
N GLN A 292 38.86 34.45 -9.57
CA GLN A 292 38.51 33.70 -8.36
C GLN A 292 37.08 33.97 -7.90
N GLU A 293 36.59 35.21 -8.00
CA GLU A 293 35.22 35.57 -7.61
C GLU A 293 34.15 34.79 -8.39
N ASP A 294 34.36 34.56 -9.70
CA ASP A 294 33.43 33.80 -10.52
C ASP A 294 33.51 32.30 -10.17
N LEU A 295 34.71 31.78 -9.88
CA LEU A 295 34.91 30.40 -9.38
C LEU A 295 34.20 30.18 -8.04
N ASP A 296 34.32 31.12 -7.10
CA ASP A 296 33.70 31.02 -5.77
C ASP A 296 32.16 31.00 -5.87
N LYS A 297 31.57 31.80 -6.77
CA LYS A 297 30.14 31.77 -7.06
C LYS A 297 29.70 30.44 -7.64
N PHE A 298 30.44 29.92 -8.62
CA PHE A 298 30.16 28.61 -9.22
C PHE A 298 30.21 27.48 -8.19
N ASN A 299 31.25 27.46 -7.36
CA ASN A 299 31.42 26.47 -6.29
C ASN A 299 30.32 26.59 -5.23
N THR A 300 29.84 27.81 -4.94
CA THR A 300 28.71 28.04 -4.04
C THR A 300 27.44 27.39 -4.57
N TYR A 301 27.11 27.61 -5.85
CA TYR A 301 25.95 26.98 -6.48
C TYR A 301 26.09 25.45 -6.49
N ASN A 302 27.30 24.92 -6.76
CA ASN A 302 27.54 23.48 -6.76
C ASN A 302 27.37 22.87 -5.35
N GLY A 303 27.91 23.52 -4.33
CA GLY A 303 27.72 23.11 -2.94
C GLY A 303 26.26 23.16 -2.48
N ASN A 304 25.46 24.09 -3.01
CA ASN A 304 24.02 24.11 -2.76
C ASN A 304 23.30 22.92 -3.42
N LEU A 305 23.67 22.54 -4.66
CA LEU A 305 23.15 21.34 -5.31
C LEU A 305 23.48 20.07 -4.54
N GLU A 306 24.71 19.94 -4.04
CA GLU A 306 25.12 18.81 -3.19
C GLU A 306 24.28 18.73 -1.91
N LYS A 307 24.04 19.88 -1.25
CA LYS A 307 23.17 19.95 -0.06
C LYS A 307 21.72 19.59 -0.38
N ILE A 308 21.19 19.99 -1.55
CA ILE A 308 19.85 19.59 -2.00
C ILE A 308 19.80 18.07 -2.18
N GLY A 309 20.78 17.48 -2.88
CA GLY A 309 20.87 16.03 -3.06
C GLY A 309 20.95 15.27 -1.74
N GLN A 310 21.76 15.74 -0.78
CA GLN A 310 21.82 15.16 0.57
C GLN A 310 20.48 15.23 1.28
N ARG A 311 19.79 16.37 1.26
CA ARG A 311 18.44 16.52 1.85
C ARG A 311 17.42 15.55 1.23
N GLN A 312 17.48 15.34 -0.09
CA GLN A 312 16.62 14.37 -0.79
C GLN A 312 16.89 12.93 -0.31
N VAL A 313 18.16 12.52 -0.20
CA VAL A 313 18.55 11.19 0.31
C VAL A 313 18.11 11.01 1.76
N GLU A 314 18.32 12.00 2.63
CA GLU A 314 17.89 11.97 4.02
C GLU A 314 16.37 11.87 4.17
N LEU A 315 15.61 12.62 3.36
CA LEU A 315 14.15 12.54 3.37
C LEU A 315 13.68 11.13 2.97
N GLN A 316 14.28 10.56 1.93
CA GLN A 316 13.97 9.21 1.48
C GLN A 316 14.30 8.16 2.56
N GLN A 317 15.48 8.23 3.19
CA GLN A 317 15.86 7.30 4.25
C GLN A 317 14.93 7.38 5.46
N ARG A 318 14.51 8.59 5.86
CA ARG A 318 13.54 8.79 6.94
C ARG A 318 12.19 8.13 6.61
N GLN A 319 11.74 8.22 5.36
CA GLN A 319 10.50 7.57 4.92
C GLN A 319 10.58 6.05 5.00
N LEU A 320 11.68 5.48 4.51
CA LEU A 320 11.90 4.04 4.53
C LEU A 320 11.91 3.50 5.97
N LYS A 321 12.63 4.17 6.87
CA LYS A 321 12.67 3.81 8.30
C LYS A 321 11.28 3.91 8.95
N LYS A 322 10.53 4.98 8.69
CA LYS A 322 9.19 5.18 9.23
C LYS A 322 8.22 4.10 8.72
N SER A 323 8.22 3.83 7.42
CA SER A 323 7.37 2.81 6.80
C SER A 323 7.71 1.40 7.32
N ALA A 324 8.99 1.07 7.45
CA ALA A 324 9.43 -0.19 8.03
C ALA A 324 8.95 -0.36 9.49
N ALA A 325 9.04 0.69 10.31
CA ALA A 325 8.57 0.67 11.69
C ALA A 325 7.04 0.52 11.79
N GLU A 326 6.28 1.23 10.95
CA GLU A 326 4.82 1.12 10.90
C GLU A 326 4.37 -0.29 10.47
N MET A 327 5.03 -0.89 9.47
CA MET A 327 4.77 -2.27 9.05
C MET A 327 5.08 -3.28 10.16
N GLN A 328 6.19 -3.09 10.89
CA GLN A 328 6.54 -3.96 12.01
C GLN A 328 5.51 -3.88 13.15
N ASN A 329 5.01 -2.68 13.46
CA ASN A 329 3.97 -2.49 14.48
C ASN A 329 2.61 -3.08 14.05
N LEU A 330 2.28 -2.99 12.77
CA LEU A 330 1.07 -3.60 12.24
C LEU A 330 1.14 -5.14 12.34
N LYS A 331 2.29 -5.72 12.01
CA LYS A 331 2.52 -7.16 12.14
C LYS A 331 2.39 -7.64 13.59
N SER A 332 2.99 -6.94 14.55
CA SER A 332 2.88 -7.32 15.97
C SER A 332 1.44 -7.20 16.47
N THR A 333 0.70 -6.17 16.04
CA THR A 333 -0.71 -5.99 16.40
C THR A 333 -1.59 -7.13 15.87
N LEU A 334 -1.32 -7.64 14.66
CA LEU A 334 -2.04 -8.78 14.09
C LEU A 334 -1.69 -10.11 14.76
N GLN A 335 -0.48 -10.25 15.31
CA GLN A 335 -0.07 -11.45 16.04
C GLN A 335 -0.60 -11.50 17.47
N ASN A 336 -0.89 -10.33 18.07
CA ASN A 336 -1.32 -10.21 19.47
C ASN A 336 -2.85 -10.11 19.65
N LYS A 337 -3.64 -10.12 18.57
CA LYS A 337 -5.12 -10.11 18.55
C LYS A 337 -5.65 -11.41 17.98
#